data_AF-A0A177EGD1-F1
#
_entry.id   AF-A0A177EGD1-F1
#
_cell.length_a   1.000
_cell.length_b   1.000
_cell.length_c   1.000
_cell.angle_alpha   90.00
_cell.angle_beta   90.00
_cell.angle_gamma   90.00
#
_symmetry.space_group_name_H-M   'P 1'
#
loop_
_entity.id
_entity.type
_entity.pdbx_description
1 polymer ?
#
loop_
_entity_poly.entity_id
_entity_poly.type
_entity_poly.pdbx_seq_one_letter_code
_entity_poly.pdbx_strand_id
1 'polypeptide(L)'
;MKKYIIDENELKTELQKEFNGKEEEMKREDIYKIYKIILGVTRNNPIFKNLPESLTRLAYNILYIQIYNRIINYAYGNSTISEIKNSITQTYAIIDIIKEAAKQLDSESKKQAFYRLIGNNHIIIASVYRHKKNFYDSFINILREKAGIPELDGKITSKDAIIKLFELTESEKYSRLQRVLDILMKHGDNLIITDNNGVEHSNIDNLGICNDDIYSL
;
A
#
# COMPACT_ATOMS: atom_id res chain seq x y z
N MET A 1 -24.31 -8.21 -1.48
CA MET A 1 -23.18 -8.10 -2.43
C MET A 1 -22.32 -9.34 -2.25
N LYS A 2 -22.04 -10.10 -3.31
CA LYS A 2 -21.26 -11.34 -3.21
C LYS A 2 -19.81 -10.96 -2.92
N LYS A 3 -19.31 -11.25 -1.72
CA LYS A 3 -17.92 -10.99 -1.33
C LYS A 3 -17.05 -11.96 -2.13
N TYR A 4 -16.11 -11.42 -2.91
CA TYR A 4 -15.13 -12.26 -3.58
C TYR A 4 -14.12 -12.73 -2.54
N ILE A 5 -13.90 -14.04 -2.51
CA ILE A 5 -12.88 -14.69 -1.69
C ILE A 5 -11.71 -14.94 -2.63
N ILE A 6 -10.52 -14.48 -2.25
CA ILE A 6 -9.26 -14.73 -2.96
C ILE A 6 -9.13 -16.22 -3.32
N ASP A 7 -8.52 -16.53 -4.47
CA ASP A 7 -8.28 -17.93 -4.86
C ASP A 7 -7.32 -18.57 -3.84
N GLU A 8 -7.88 -19.43 -3.00
CA GLU A 8 -7.16 -20.03 -1.88
C GLU A 8 -6.11 -21.04 -2.36
N ASN A 9 -6.35 -21.73 -3.47
CA ASN A 9 -5.43 -22.72 -3.99
C ASN A 9 -4.21 -22.04 -4.61
N GLU A 10 -4.44 -20.98 -5.38
CA GLU A 10 -3.37 -20.17 -5.95
C GLU A 10 -2.54 -19.50 -4.84
N LEU A 11 -3.22 -18.84 -3.88
CA LEU A 11 -2.57 -18.22 -2.73
C LEU A 11 -1.73 -19.23 -1.93
N LYS A 12 -2.28 -20.41 -1.66
CA LYS A 12 -1.57 -21.48 -0.95
C LYS A 12 -0.33 -21.93 -1.71
N THR A 13 -0.45 -22.10 -3.02
CA THR A 13 0.64 -22.55 -3.89
C THR A 13 1.80 -21.55 -3.87
N GLU A 14 1.49 -20.25 -4.02
CA GLU A 14 2.52 -19.20 -4.01
C GLU A 14 3.16 -19.01 -2.63
N LEU A 15 2.37 -19.07 -1.55
CA LEU A 15 2.92 -19.05 -0.18
C LEU A 15 3.82 -20.25 0.10
N GLN A 16 3.45 -21.44 -0.37
CA GLN A 16 4.26 -22.65 -0.22
C GLN A 16 5.57 -22.54 -1.01
N LYS A 17 5.55 -22.01 -2.24
CA LYS A 17 6.77 -21.78 -3.02
C LYS A 17 7.74 -20.83 -2.32
N GLU A 18 7.23 -19.73 -1.78
CA GLU A 18 8.05 -18.67 -1.19
C GLU A 18 8.61 -19.04 0.20
N PHE A 19 7.86 -19.80 0.99
CA PHE A 19 8.18 -20.07 2.40
C PHE A 19 8.39 -21.56 2.72
N ASN A 20 8.61 -22.41 1.71
CA ASN A 20 8.81 -23.84 1.92
C ASN A 20 9.92 -24.13 2.94
N GLY A 21 9.65 -25.00 3.91
CA GLY A 21 10.63 -25.43 4.91
C GLY A 21 11.04 -24.37 5.94
N LYS A 22 10.38 -23.21 5.98
CA LYS A 22 10.57 -22.23 7.07
C LYS A 22 9.73 -22.62 8.29
N GLU A 23 10.39 -22.95 9.39
CA GLU A 23 9.75 -23.28 10.67
C GLU A 23 9.81 -22.14 11.70
N GLU A 24 10.59 -21.09 11.42
CA GLU A 24 10.70 -19.91 12.29
C GLU A 24 9.43 -19.04 12.25
N GLU A 25 9.32 -18.07 13.17
CA GLU A 25 8.30 -17.04 13.08
C GLU A 25 8.54 -16.12 11.88
N MET A 26 7.44 -15.58 11.34
CA MET A 26 7.48 -14.66 10.23
C MET A 26 8.11 -13.32 10.63
N LYS A 27 9.16 -12.90 9.90
CA LYS A 27 9.84 -11.62 10.13
C LYS A 27 9.17 -10.51 9.34
N ARG A 28 9.48 -9.26 9.66
CA ARG A 28 8.93 -8.08 8.96
C ARG A 28 9.20 -8.11 7.45
N GLU A 29 10.33 -8.67 7.04
CA GLU A 29 10.73 -8.80 5.64
C GLU A 29 9.87 -9.82 4.87
N ASP A 30 9.36 -10.84 5.55
CA ASP A 30 8.52 -11.86 4.93
C ASP A 30 7.10 -11.33 4.65
N ILE A 31 6.61 -10.38 5.46
CA ILE A 31 5.31 -9.73 5.25
C ILE A 31 5.27 -9.00 3.90
N TYR A 32 6.40 -8.43 3.47
CA TYR A 32 6.50 -7.80 2.15
C TYR A 32 6.25 -8.81 1.02
N LYS A 33 6.83 -10.01 1.12
CA LYS A 33 6.63 -11.08 0.14
C LYS A 33 5.16 -11.52 0.10
N ILE A 34 4.48 -11.56 1.25
CA ILE A 34 3.04 -11.81 1.29
C ILE A 34 2.26 -10.75 0.50
N TYR A 35 2.60 -9.46 0.63
CA TYR A 35 1.93 -8.41 -0.14
C TYR A 35 2.11 -8.60 -1.65
N LYS A 36 3.33 -8.95 -2.09
CA LYS A 36 3.60 -9.27 -3.50
C LYS A 36 2.78 -10.45 -3.98
N ILE A 37 2.70 -11.53 -3.21
CA ILE A 37 1.89 -12.71 -3.53
C ILE A 37 0.41 -12.33 -3.67
N ILE A 38 -0.13 -11.59 -2.70
CA ILE A 38 -1.54 -11.15 -2.76
C ILE A 38 -1.81 -10.28 -3.98
N LEU A 39 -0.92 -9.32 -4.29
CA LEU A 39 -1.03 -8.49 -5.48
C LEU A 39 -0.98 -9.34 -6.76
N GLY A 40 -0.08 -10.33 -6.82
CA GLY A 40 0.02 -11.28 -7.94
C GLY A 40 -1.26 -12.07 -8.16
N VAL A 41 -1.74 -12.78 -7.13
CA VAL A 41 -2.96 -13.61 -7.17
C VAL A 41 -4.20 -12.78 -7.51
N THR A 42 -4.22 -11.50 -7.13
CA THR A 42 -5.39 -10.63 -7.31
C THR A 42 -5.30 -9.71 -8.52
N ARG A 43 -4.24 -9.81 -9.32
CA ARG A 43 -3.98 -8.95 -10.49
C ARG A 43 -5.13 -8.94 -11.49
N ASN A 44 -5.61 -10.13 -11.84
CA ASN A 44 -6.72 -10.30 -12.80
C ASN A 44 -8.09 -10.28 -12.12
N ASN A 45 -8.12 -10.52 -10.81
CA ASN A 45 -9.34 -10.66 -10.05
C ASN A 45 -9.22 -9.91 -8.70
N PRO A 46 -9.42 -8.57 -8.71
CA PRO A 46 -9.24 -7.75 -7.52
C PRO A 46 -10.12 -8.21 -6.36
N ILE A 47 -9.59 -8.15 -5.13
CA ILE A 47 -10.32 -8.53 -3.91
C ILE A 47 -11.55 -7.65 -3.76
N PHE A 48 -11.35 -6.33 -3.80
CA PHE A 48 -12.38 -5.34 -3.57
C PHE A 48 -12.89 -4.77 -4.89
N LYS A 49 -14.04 -5.28 -5.35
CA LYS A 49 -14.68 -4.87 -6.62
C LYS A 49 -15.88 -3.96 -6.38
N ASN A 50 -16.25 -3.21 -7.42
CA ASN A 50 -17.45 -2.34 -7.44
C ASN A 50 -17.45 -1.31 -6.30
N LEU A 51 -16.27 -0.81 -5.95
CA LEU A 51 -16.10 0.30 -5.02
C LEU A 51 -15.62 1.53 -5.81
N PRO A 52 -16.01 2.75 -5.38
CA PRO A 52 -15.35 3.96 -5.84
C PRO A 52 -13.84 3.87 -5.61
N GLU A 53 -13.06 4.45 -6.51
CA GLU A 53 -11.59 4.32 -6.52
C GLU A 53 -10.94 4.68 -5.17
N SER A 54 -11.44 5.71 -4.48
CA SER A 54 -10.94 6.12 -3.16
C SER A 54 -11.21 5.06 -2.08
N LEU A 55 -12.35 4.37 -2.12
CA LEU A 55 -12.65 3.27 -1.21
C LEU A 55 -11.88 2.00 -1.56
N THR A 56 -11.62 1.73 -2.83
CA THR A 56 -10.76 0.61 -3.24
C THR A 56 -9.36 0.78 -2.67
N ARG A 57 -8.75 1.96 -2.84
CA ARG A 57 -7.42 2.27 -2.27
C ARG A 57 -7.42 2.14 -0.75
N LEU A 58 -8.43 2.70 -0.09
CA LEU A 58 -8.60 2.58 1.35
C LEU A 58 -8.69 1.11 1.80
N ALA A 59 -9.46 0.28 1.08
CA ALA A 59 -9.62 -1.12 1.41
C ALA A 59 -8.29 -1.88 1.36
N TYR A 60 -7.49 -1.68 0.30
CA TYR A 60 -6.16 -2.28 0.22
C TYR A 60 -5.22 -1.77 1.32
N ASN A 61 -5.23 -0.47 1.62
CA ASN A 61 -4.46 0.10 2.73
C ASN A 61 -4.82 -0.52 4.08
N ILE A 62 -6.11 -0.66 4.37
CA ILE A 62 -6.60 -1.33 5.58
C ILE A 62 -6.19 -2.80 5.58
N LEU A 63 -6.31 -3.50 4.44
CA LEU A 63 -5.92 -4.90 4.31
C LEU A 63 -4.44 -5.10 4.67
N TYR A 64 -3.54 -4.26 4.17
CA TYR A 64 -2.12 -4.34 4.51
C TYR A 64 -1.87 -4.13 6.00
N ILE A 65 -2.53 -3.14 6.63
CA ILE A 65 -2.44 -2.92 8.08
C ILE A 65 -2.92 -4.17 8.85
N GLN A 66 -4.05 -4.75 8.45
CA GLN A 66 -4.60 -5.95 9.10
C GLN A 66 -3.68 -7.16 8.98
N ILE A 67 -3.17 -7.42 7.77
CA ILE A 67 -2.22 -8.51 7.51
C ILE A 67 -0.97 -8.36 8.37
N TYR A 68 -0.36 -7.16 8.39
CA TYR A 68 0.81 -6.91 9.21
C TYR A 68 0.54 -7.24 10.67
N ASN A 69 -0.53 -6.69 11.24
CA ASN A 69 -0.83 -6.81 12.67
C ASN A 69 -1.20 -8.23 13.09
N ARG A 70 -1.73 -9.04 12.17
CA ARG A 70 -2.18 -10.42 12.44
C ARG A 70 -1.11 -11.46 12.19
N ILE A 71 -0.21 -11.22 11.24
CA ILE A 71 0.75 -12.24 10.77
C ILE A 71 2.15 -12.00 11.32
N ILE A 72 2.49 -10.78 11.76
CA ILE A 72 3.78 -10.54 12.41
C ILE A 72 3.91 -11.46 13.64
N ASN A 73 5.03 -12.16 13.74
CA ASN A 73 5.32 -13.16 14.79
C ASN A 73 4.43 -14.42 14.75
N TYR A 74 3.74 -14.72 13.66
CA TYR A 74 3.08 -16.03 13.46
C TYR A 74 4.04 -17.03 12.78
N ALA A 75 3.90 -18.31 13.12
CA ALA A 75 4.56 -19.40 12.40
C ALA A 75 3.99 -19.54 10.98
N TYR A 76 4.85 -19.91 10.02
CA TYR A 76 4.46 -20.17 8.63
C TYR A 76 3.48 -21.35 8.53
N GLY A 77 2.46 -21.24 7.65
CA GLY A 77 1.61 -22.38 7.29
C GLY A 77 0.14 -22.02 7.02
N ASN A 78 -0.76 -23.00 7.23
CA ASN A 78 -2.21 -22.84 7.02
C ASN A 78 -2.82 -21.71 7.90
N SER A 79 -2.20 -21.43 9.05
CA SER A 79 -2.52 -20.28 9.91
C SER A 79 -2.42 -18.95 9.15
N THR A 80 -1.39 -18.78 8.31
CA THR A 80 -1.17 -17.56 7.51
C THR A 80 -2.32 -17.33 6.53
N ILE A 81 -2.78 -18.38 5.84
CA ILE A 81 -3.91 -18.27 4.88
C ILE A 81 -5.20 -17.87 5.61
N SER A 82 -5.46 -18.49 6.76
CA SER A 82 -6.61 -18.14 7.60
C SER A 82 -6.55 -16.66 8.02
N GLU A 83 -5.39 -16.17 8.47
CA GLU A 83 -5.25 -14.77 8.87
C GLU A 83 -5.38 -13.78 7.71
N ILE A 84 -4.93 -14.13 6.50
CA ILE A 84 -5.19 -13.32 5.30
C ILE A 84 -6.69 -13.26 5.02
N LYS A 85 -7.40 -14.40 5.07
CA LYS A 85 -8.87 -14.44 4.85
C LYS A 85 -9.63 -13.66 5.92
N ASN A 86 -9.21 -13.76 7.17
CA ASN A 86 -9.76 -12.97 8.28
C ASN A 86 -9.53 -11.47 8.06
N SER A 87 -8.34 -11.08 7.61
CA SER A 87 -8.00 -9.70 7.26
C SER A 87 -8.90 -9.17 6.14
N ILE A 88 -9.10 -9.93 5.06
CA ILE A 88 -10.00 -9.58 3.96
C ILE A 88 -11.44 -9.39 4.46
N THR A 89 -11.92 -10.33 5.28
CA THR A 89 -13.28 -10.31 5.84
C THR A 89 -13.50 -9.08 6.72
N GLN A 90 -12.53 -8.74 7.57
CA GLN A 90 -12.60 -7.57 8.43
C GLN A 90 -12.52 -6.27 7.62
N THR A 91 -11.66 -6.21 6.60
CA THR A 91 -11.61 -5.05 5.70
C THR A 91 -12.97 -4.83 5.02
N TYR A 92 -13.61 -5.90 4.53
CA TYR A 92 -14.97 -5.78 3.98
C TYR A 92 -15.96 -5.21 5.01
N ALA A 93 -15.91 -5.68 6.26
CA ALA A 93 -16.79 -5.16 7.31
C ALA A 93 -16.57 -3.66 7.57
N ILE A 94 -15.32 -3.19 7.58
CA ILE A 94 -15.00 -1.77 7.75
C ILE A 94 -15.53 -0.94 6.56
N ILE A 95 -15.32 -1.42 5.33
CA ILE A 95 -15.83 -0.74 4.13
C ILE A 95 -17.36 -0.73 4.09
N ASP A 96 -18.01 -1.82 4.50
CA ASP A 96 -19.47 -1.89 4.61
C ASP A 96 -19.98 -0.83 5.60
N ILE A 97 -19.36 -0.66 6.78
CA ILE A 97 -19.71 0.38 7.75
C ILE A 97 -19.57 1.78 7.15
N ILE A 98 -18.48 2.06 6.42
CA ILE A 98 -18.27 3.36 5.76
C ILE A 98 -19.37 3.63 4.73
N LYS A 99 -19.76 2.61 3.95
CA LYS A 99 -20.85 2.72 2.97
C LYS A 99 -22.19 2.95 3.65
N GLU A 100 -22.49 2.27 4.75
CA GLU A 100 -23.71 2.50 5.53
C GLU A 100 -23.75 3.93 6.09
N ALA A 101 -22.63 4.45 6.62
CA ALA A 101 -22.54 5.83 7.07
C ALA A 101 -22.83 6.82 5.92
N ALA A 102 -22.30 6.56 4.72
CA ALA A 102 -22.55 7.40 3.55
C ALA A 102 -24.00 7.36 3.07
N LYS A 103 -24.78 6.29 3.34
CA LYS A 103 -26.20 6.25 2.97
C LYS A 103 -27.05 7.32 3.67
N GLN A 104 -26.58 7.84 4.79
CA GLN A 104 -27.23 8.96 5.50
C GLN A 104 -27.13 10.29 4.74
N LEU A 105 -26.28 10.37 3.70
CA LEU A 105 -26.14 11.53 2.86
C LEU A 105 -27.19 11.51 1.74
N ASP A 106 -27.85 12.65 1.55
CA ASP A 106 -29.00 12.85 0.66
C ASP A 106 -28.69 12.79 -0.85
N SER A 107 -27.41 12.84 -1.23
CA SER A 107 -27.00 12.98 -2.62
C SER A 107 -25.74 12.18 -2.92
N GLU A 108 -25.66 11.68 -4.16
CA GLU A 108 -24.50 10.91 -4.61
C GLU A 108 -23.22 11.75 -4.62
N SER A 109 -23.30 13.04 -4.93
CA SER A 109 -22.16 13.95 -4.86
C SER A 109 -21.58 14.06 -3.44
N LYS A 110 -22.43 14.14 -2.41
CA LYS A 110 -21.99 14.13 -1.01
C LYS A 110 -21.39 12.78 -0.61
N LYS A 111 -21.96 11.66 -1.07
CA LYS A 111 -21.38 10.32 -0.85
C LYS A 111 -19.99 10.20 -1.45
N GLN A 112 -19.81 10.63 -2.69
CA GLN A 112 -18.51 10.63 -3.35
C GLN A 112 -17.51 11.56 -2.65
N ALA A 113 -17.95 12.74 -2.19
CA ALA A 113 -17.11 13.65 -1.41
C ALA A 113 -16.69 13.01 -0.07
N PHE A 114 -17.60 12.35 0.62
CA PHE A 114 -17.33 11.62 1.86
C PHE A 114 -16.34 10.47 1.62
N TYR A 115 -16.52 9.66 0.57
CA TYR A 115 -15.57 8.61 0.22
C TYR A 115 -14.20 9.14 -0.15
N ARG A 116 -14.09 10.30 -0.80
CA ARG A 116 -12.81 10.96 -1.04
C ARG A 116 -12.18 11.43 0.27
N LEU A 117 -12.96 12.03 1.18
CA LEU A 117 -12.47 12.50 2.47
C LEU A 117 -11.89 11.35 3.31
N ILE A 118 -12.63 10.25 3.44
CA ILE A 118 -12.19 9.09 4.23
C ILE A 118 -11.08 8.31 3.51
N GLY A 119 -11.21 8.10 2.21
CA GLY A 119 -10.23 7.36 1.42
C GLY A 119 -8.90 8.08 1.24
N ASN A 120 -8.91 9.42 1.27
CA ASN A 120 -7.71 10.24 1.13
C ASN A 120 -7.11 10.66 2.50
N ASN A 121 -7.29 9.85 3.53
CA ASN A 121 -6.81 10.17 4.87
C ASN A 121 -5.31 9.87 5.01
N HIS A 122 -4.51 10.92 5.16
CA HIS A 122 -3.04 10.84 5.29
C HIS A 122 -2.54 10.08 6.53
N ILE A 123 -3.34 9.97 7.60
CA ILE A 123 -2.95 9.16 8.78
C ILE A 123 -2.89 7.68 8.42
N ILE A 124 -3.81 7.23 7.55
CA ILE A 124 -3.86 5.84 7.12
C ILE A 124 -2.62 5.52 6.28
N ILE A 125 -2.24 6.38 5.33
CA ILE A 125 -1.05 6.11 4.50
C ILE A 125 0.25 6.20 5.31
N ALA A 126 0.34 7.09 6.31
CA ALA A 126 1.47 7.11 7.24
C ALA A 126 1.57 5.79 8.03
N SER A 127 0.43 5.23 8.47
CA SER A 127 0.38 3.92 9.10
C SER A 127 0.83 2.81 8.12
N VAL A 128 0.31 2.81 6.89
CA VAL A 128 0.70 1.84 5.87
C VAL A 128 2.19 1.92 5.57
N TYR A 129 2.77 3.12 5.45
CA TYR A 129 4.21 3.30 5.26
C TYR A 129 5.01 2.63 6.37
N ARG A 130 4.59 2.75 7.64
CA ARG A 130 5.25 2.06 8.76
C ARG A 130 5.26 0.53 8.59
N HIS A 131 4.18 -0.04 8.07
CA HIS A 131 4.03 -1.49 7.87
C HIS A 131 4.65 -2.00 6.57
N LYS A 132 4.77 -1.13 5.57
CA LYS A 132 5.35 -1.40 4.25
C LYS A 132 6.72 -0.70 4.08
N LYS A 133 7.40 -0.36 5.18
CA LYS A 133 8.64 0.44 5.12
C LYS A 133 9.64 -0.14 4.13
N ASN A 134 9.98 -1.42 4.28
CA ASN A 134 10.97 -2.07 3.42
C ASN A 134 10.56 -2.08 1.93
N PHE A 135 9.25 -2.16 1.63
CA PHE A 135 8.75 -2.06 0.26
C PHE A 135 8.98 -0.66 -0.30
N TYR A 136 8.56 0.36 0.46
CA TYR A 136 8.70 1.74 0.00
C TYR A 136 10.17 2.17 -0.05
N ASP A 137 11.00 1.81 0.92
CA ASP A 137 12.42 2.14 0.94
C ASP A 137 13.16 1.53 -0.27
N SER A 138 12.89 0.25 -0.56
CA SER A 138 13.43 -0.41 -1.77
C SER A 138 13.03 0.32 -3.04
N PHE A 139 11.79 0.79 -3.12
CA PHE A 139 11.29 1.54 -4.25
C PHE A 139 11.91 2.94 -4.37
N ILE A 140 11.97 3.68 -3.26
CA ILE A 140 12.53 5.02 -3.20
C ILE A 140 13.98 4.99 -3.68
N ASN A 141 14.75 3.97 -3.30
CA ASN A 141 16.11 3.77 -3.80
C ASN A 141 16.17 3.61 -5.34
N ILE A 142 15.28 2.81 -5.94
CA ILE A 142 15.20 2.67 -7.40
C ILE A 142 14.88 4.02 -8.07
N LEU A 143 13.95 4.78 -7.51
CA LEU A 143 13.61 6.09 -8.05
C LEU A 143 14.76 7.08 -7.96
N ARG A 144 15.40 7.11 -6.80
CA ARG A 144 16.52 7.97 -6.48
C ARG A 144 17.66 7.75 -7.47
N GLU A 145 18.03 6.49 -7.73
CA GLU A 145 19.02 6.12 -8.72
C GLU A 145 18.65 6.60 -10.13
N LYS A 146 17.40 6.38 -10.55
CA LYS A 146 16.90 6.85 -11.86
C LYS A 146 16.96 8.37 -11.99
N ALA A 147 16.66 9.09 -10.91
CA ALA A 147 16.69 10.55 -10.86
C ALA A 147 18.11 11.13 -10.71
N GLY A 148 19.14 10.28 -10.55
CA GLY A 148 20.51 10.73 -10.28
C GLY A 148 20.67 11.41 -8.91
N ILE A 149 19.75 11.14 -7.98
CA ILE A 149 19.79 11.69 -6.62
C ILE A 149 20.74 10.81 -5.77
N PRO A 150 21.67 11.39 -5.01
CA PRO A 150 22.53 10.62 -4.13
C PRO A 150 21.73 10.01 -2.97
N GLU A 151 22.20 8.88 -2.43
CA GLU A 151 21.65 8.33 -1.19
C GLU A 151 21.67 9.38 -0.08
N LEU A 152 20.65 9.35 0.77
CA LEU A 152 20.67 10.07 2.04
C LEU A 152 21.90 9.59 2.81
N ASP A 153 22.97 10.38 2.78
CA ASP A 153 24.16 10.08 3.56
C ASP A 153 23.85 10.26 5.05
N GLY A 154 24.64 9.63 5.92
CA GLY A 154 24.42 9.66 7.37
C GLY A 154 24.53 11.06 8.01
N LYS A 155 24.65 12.15 7.22
CA LYS A 155 24.71 13.52 7.72
C LYS A 155 23.33 14.12 7.97
N ILE A 156 22.26 13.60 7.37
CA ILE A 156 20.90 14.09 7.62
C ILE A 156 20.36 13.44 8.88
N THR A 157 20.14 14.24 9.93
CA THR A 157 19.48 13.76 11.15
C THR A 157 17.98 13.62 10.94
N SER A 158 17.29 12.89 11.83
CA SER A 158 15.83 12.82 11.81
C SER A 158 15.17 14.20 11.96
N LYS A 159 15.80 15.13 12.71
CA LYS A 159 15.33 16.51 12.84
C LYS A 159 15.43 17.27 11.52
N ASP A 160 16.54 17.11 10.81
CA ASP A 160 16.75 17.75 9.51
C ASP A 160 15.76 17.20 8.47
N ALA A 161 15.53 15.89 8.47
CA ALA A 161 14.53 15.25 7.60
C ALA A 161 13.12 15.78 7.87
N ILE A 162 12.73 15.95 9.15
CA ILE A 162 11.44 16.52 9.49
C ILE A 162 11.30 17.95 8.96
N ILE A 163 12.32 18.80 9.17
CA ILE A 163 12.31 20.19 8.67
C ILE A 163 12.10 20.20 7.16
N LYS A 164 12.86 19.38 6.42
CA LYS A 164 12.73 19.23 4.97
C LYS A 164 11.35 18.78 4.52
N LEU A 165 10.74 17.82 5.22
CA LEU A 165 9.38 17.36 4.91
C LEU A 165 8.33 18.46 5.09
N PHE A 166 8.56 19.45 5.96
CA PHE A 166 7.67 20.60 6.13
C PHE A 166 7.95 21.77 5.18
N GLU A 167 9.04 21.72 4.40
CA GLU A 167 9.29 22.69 3.32
C GLU A 167 8.24 22.55 2.21
N LEU A 168 8.10 23.59 1.42
CA LEU A 168 7.21 23.59 0.25
C LEU A 168 7.87 22.85 -0.93
N THR A 169 7.03 22.24 -1.77
CA THR A 169 7.43 21.78 -3.11
C THR A 169 7.85 22.95 -4.00
N GLU A 170 8.50 22.71 -5.14
CA GLU A 170 8.85 23.75 -6.11
C GLU A 170 7.63 24.54 -6.60
N SER A 171 6.45 23.91 -6.64
CA SER A 171 5.20 24.58 -7.01
C SER A 171 4.63 25.51 -5.94
N GLU A 172 5.20 25.48 -4.73
CA GLU A 172 4.76 26.19 -3.51
C GLU A 172 3.33 25.86 -3.03
N LYS A 173 2.61 24.96 -3.70
CA LYS A 173 1.21 24.63 -3.39
C LYS A 173 1.04 23.68 -2.21
N TYR A 174 2.04 22.85 -1.94
CA TYR A 174 1.96 21.78 -0.97
C TYR A 174 3.25 21.73 -0.16
N SER A 175 3.17 21.23 1.09
CA SER A 175 4.36 20.75 1.77
C SER A 175 4.87 19.46 1.11
N ARG A 176 6.17 19.18 1.23
CA ARG A 176 6.77 17.94 0.74
C ARG A 176 6.12 16.71 1.39
N LEU A 177 5.83 16.77 2.69
CA LEU A 177 5.10 15.72 3.41
C LEU A 177 3.73 15.45 2.81
N GLN A 178 2.93 16.50 2.59
CA GLN A 178 1.62 16.36 1.98
C GLN A 178 1.73 15.71 0.60
N ARG A 179 2.70 16.13 -0.20
CA ARG A 179 2.91 15.62 -1.55
C ARG A 179 3.29 14.14 -1.55
N VAL A 180 4.22 13.73 -0.69
CA VAL A 180 4.61 12.33 -0.52
C VAL A 180 3.43 11.46 -0.12
N LEU A 181 2.67 11.89 0.89
CA LEU A 181 1.52 11.12 1.37
C LEU A 181 0.46 11.00 0.27
N ASP A 182 0.25 12.03 -0.54
CA ASP A 182 -0.63 11.98 -1.71
C ASP A 182 -0.14 11.00 -2.78
N ILE A 183 1.16 10.96 -3.07
CA ILE A 183 1.75 10.03 -4.04
C ILE A 183 1.60 8.59 -3.55
N LEU A 184 2.04 8.29 -2.33
CA LEU A 184 1.97 6.95 -1.76
C LEU A 184 0.53 6.44 -1.68
N MET A 185 -0.41 7.32 -1.35
CA MET A 185 -1.82 6.98 -1.25
C MET A 185 -2.46 6.68 -2.60
N LYS A 186 -2.13 7.48 -3.63
CA LYS A 186 -2.74 7.32 -4.95
C LYS A 186 -2.08 6.23 -5.79
N HIS A 187 -0.78 6.07 -5.64
CA HIS A 187 0.06 5.31 -6.55
C HIS A 187 0.94 4.27 -5.88
N GLY A 188 0.95 4.17 -4.55
CA GLY A 188 1.90 3.37 -3.76
C GLY A 188 2.19 1.96 -4.29
N ASP A 189 1.16 1.23 -4.72
CA ASP A 189 1.29 -0.14 -5.23
C ASP A 189 1.68 -0.21 -6.72
N ASN A 190 1.51 0.89 -7.46
CA ASN A 190 1.77 1.00 -8.91
C ASN A 190 3.05 1.80 -9.22
N LEU A 191 3.78 2.20 -8.19
CA LEU A 191 5.03 2.94 -8.26
C LEU A 191 6.12 2.16 -9.02
N ILE A 192 6.09 0.83 -8.88
CA ILE A 192 6.84 -0.14 -9.68
C ILE A 192 5.85 -0.97 -10.48
N ILE A 193 6.20 -1.31 -11.72
CA ILE A 193 5.51 -2.31 -12.53
C ILE A 193 6.45 -3.45 -12.87
N THR A 194 5.90 -4.66 -12.95
CA THR A 194 6.65 -5.84 -13.38
C THR A 194 6.30 -6.16 -14.83
N ASP A 195 7.31 -6.30 -15.68
CA ASP A 195 7.14 -6.69 -17.07
C ASP A 195 6.79 -8.18 -17.24
N ASN A 196 6.59 -8.62 -18.49
CA ASN A 196 6.23 -10.01 -18.79
C ASN A 196 7.34 -11.02 -18.45
N ASN A 197 8.57 -10.56 -18.23
CA ASN A 197 9.70 -11.39 -17.85
C ASN A 197 9.93 -11.41 -16.33
N GLY A 198 9.09 -10.73 -15.55
CA GLY A 198 9.24 -10.64 -14.10
C GLY A 198 10.21 -9.55 -13.64
N VAL A 199 10.69 -8.69 -14.54
CA VAL A 199 11.64 -7.61 -14.20
C VAL A 199 10.87 -6.38 -13.72
N GLU A 200 11.32 -5.80 -12.61
CA GLU A 200 10.73 -4.62 -11.99
C GLU A 200 11.25 -3.33 -12.64
N HIS A 201 10.33 -2.44 -13.01
CA HIS A 201 10.60 -1.15 -13.64
C HIS A 201 9.87 -0.03 -12.91
N SER A 202 10.47 1.16 -12.88
CA SER A 202 9.81 2.36 -12.38
C SER A 202 8.65 2.78 -13.28
N ASN A 203 7.50 3.12 -12.69
CA ASN A 203 6.30 3.56 -13.42
C ASN A 203 6.05 5.07 -13.34
N ILE A 204 6.99 5.85 -12.80
CA ILE A 204 6.80 7.27 -12.46
C ILE A 204 6.37 8.15 -13.65
N ASP A 205 6.89 7.86 -14.84
CA ASP A 205 6.64 8.68 -16.04
C ASP A 205 5.16 8.57 -16.44
N ASN A 206 4.57 7.38 -16.30
CA ASN A 206 3.15 7.15 -16.56
C ASN A 206 2.25 7.71 -15.45
N LEU A 207 2.80 7.92 -14.25
CA LEU A 207 2.08 8.43 -13.08
C LEU A 207 2.16 9.96 -12.95
N GLY A 208 2.91 10.64 -13.83
CA GLY A 208 3.10 12.08 -13.78
C GLY A 208 3.87 12.55 -12.54
N ILE A 209 4.78 11.70 -12.03
CA ILE A 209 5.64 12.00 -10.87
C ILE A 209 6.95 12.61 -11.40
N CYS A 210 7.29 13.80 -10.95
CA CYS A 210 8.49 14.54 -11.41
C CYS A 210 9.69 14.40 -10.45
N ASN A 211 10.84 14.96 -10.81
CA ASN A 211 12.03 14.89 -9.95
C ASN A 211 11.86 15.58 -8.59
N ASP A 212 11.08 16.68 -8.49
CA ASP A 212 10.77 17.33 -7.20
C ASP A 212 9.90 16.44 -6.30
N ASP A 213 9.04 15.62 -6.89
CA ASP A 213 8.27 14.61 -6.18
C ASP A 213 9.18 13.50 -5.65
N ILE A 214 10.15 13.04 -6.47
CA ILE A 214 11.13 12.02 -6.08
C ILE A 214 12.05 12.55 -4.98
N TYR A 215 12.46 13.82 -5.04
CA TYR A 215 13.25 14.44 -3.98
C TYR A 215 12.50 14.48 -2.64
N SER A 216 11.17 14.58 -2.69
CA SER A 216 10.35 14.58 -1.49
C SER A 216 10.22 13.20 -0.85
N LEU A 217 10.26 12.13 -1.67
CA LEU A 217 10.13 10.71 -1.27
C LEU A 217 11.38 10.18 -0.57
#